data_AF-A0A0R2TLS5-F1
#
_entry.id   AF-A0A0R2TLS5-F1
#
_cell.length_a   1.000
_cell.length_b   1.000
_cell.length_c   1.000
_cell.angle_alpha   90.00
_cell.angle_beta   90.00
_cell.angle_gamma   90.00
#
_symmetry.space_group_name_H-M   'P 1'
#
loop_
_entity.id
_entity.type
_entity.pdbx_description
1 polymer ?
#
loop_
_entity_poly.entity_id
_entity_poly.type
_entity_poly.pdbx_seq_one_letter_code
_entity_poly.pdbx_strand_id
1 'polypeptide(L)'
;WFVQESLACAQIIEGAAVVAGDFQIDASGQMRFAVFVRKGTGKRRVGRIVQRLCEIEVYRAMSMLGLLRARGLGQTLNALDSQLSDLVSGLNGAHTSSEVALNSLLAIAAELESLSLQYSYRFAATSAYEAIVNQRIEILRETRIYGRQTFGEFMMRRYDPAMRTVKATDERLKSLANRAQRAAELLRTRVDVDRSAQNQKLLESMNDRADLQLRLQRTVEGLSVVAISYYGVNLASYAAYPLTEVLGISKSIATSVLTPLVVGLVWLMVRRIRRKMH
;
A
#
# COMPACT_ATOMS: atom_id res chain seq x y z
N TRP A 1 14.68 -42.70 -34.14
CA TRP A 1 13.50 -43.49 -33.72
C TRP A 1 12.61 -42.62 -32.84
N PHE A 2 11.29 -42.79 -32.92
CA PHE A 2 10.29 -42.04 -32.14
C PHE A 2 9.97 -42.78 -30.83
N VAL A 3 9.87 -42.09 -29.71
CA VAL A 3 9.48 -42.69 -28.43
C VAL A 3 7.95 -42.72 -28.31
N GLN A 4 7.39 -43.89 -27.97
CA GLN A 4 5.95 -44.15 -28.05
C GLN A 4 5.12 -43.26 -27.09
N GLU A 5 5.67 -42.90 -25.93
CA GLU A 5 5.01 -42.12 -24.89
C GLU A 5 4.98 -40.61 -25.18
N SER A 6 5.82 -40.13 -26.09
CA SER A 6 5.93 -38.72 -26.50
C SER A 6 5.48 -38.49 -27.94
N LEU A 7 4.97 -39.54 -28.60
CA LEU A 7 4.51 -39.50 -29.97
C LEU A 7 3.10 -38.93 -30.09
N ALA A 8 2.98 -37.76 -30.71
CA ALA A 8 1.70 -37.28 -31.24
C ALA A 8 1.63 -37.60 -32.74
N CYS A 9 0.48 -38.07 -33.23
CA CYS A 9 0.28 -38.36 -34.64
C CYS A 9 -1.15 -37.99 -35.06
N ALA A 10 -1.26 -37.19 -36.12
CA ALA A 10 -2.54 -36.72 -36.62
C ALA A 10 -2.55 -36.60 -38.14
N GLN A 11 -3.75 -36.76 -38.72
CA GLN A 11 -4.03 -36.39 -40.09
C GLN A 11 -4.48 -34.93 -40.07
N ILE A 12 -3.87 -34.09 -40.91
CA ILE A 12 -4.08 -32.64 -40.90
C ILE A 12 -4.62 -32.13 -42.23
N ILE A 13 -5.29 -30.97 -42.18
CA ILE A 13 -5.81 -30.22 -43.33
C ILE A 13 -6.58 -31.15 -44.28
N GLU A 14 -7.65 -31.78 -43.77
CA GLU A 14 -8.56 -32.63 -44.55
C GLU A 14 -7.83 -33.79 -45.28
N GLY A 15 -6.79 -34.33 -44.65
CA GLY A 15 -6.05 -35.46 -45.20
C GLY A 15 -4.89 -35.11 -46.12
N ALA A 16 -4.49 -33.83 -46.21
CA ALA A 16 -3.35 -33.41 -47.02
C ALA A 16 -2.01 -33.99 -46.55
N ALA A 17 -1.86 -34.25 -45.25
CA ALA A 17 -0.68 -34.90 -44.70
C ALA A 17 -1.00 -35.68 -43.42
N VAL A 18 -0.13 -36.65 -43.11
CA VAL A 18 -0.02 -37.27 -41.80
C VAL A 18 1.25 -36.72 -41.15
N VAL A 19 1.13 -36.19 -39.94
CA VAL A 19 2.27 -35.67 -39.18
C VAL A 19 2.44 -36.49 -37.91
N ALA A 20 3.68 -36.87 -37.64
CA ALA A 20 4.09 -37.48 -36.38
C ALA A 20 5.19 -36.63 -35.74
N GLY A 21 5.06 -36.32 -34.45
CA GLY A 21 6.05 -35.55 -33.70
C GLY A 21 6.46 -36.27 -32.43
N ASP A 22 7.77 -36.35 -32.18
CA ASP A 22 8.35 -36.76 -30.91
C ASP A 22 8.63 -35.53 -30.07
N PHE A 23 7.93 -35.42 -28.94
CA PHE A 23 8.10 -34.32 -28.00
C PHE A 23 9.25 -34.49 -27.00
N GLN A 24 9.99 -35.58 -27.11
CA GLN A 24 11.22 -35.79 -26.37
C GLN A 24 12.40 -35.17 -27.12
N ILE A 25 13.12 -34.29 -26.42
CA ILE A 25 14.36 -33.71 -26.94
C ILE A 25 15.40 -34.84 -27.04
N ASP A 26 15.95 -35.04 -28.22
CA ASP A 26 17.00 -36.04 -28.42
C ASP A 26 18.36 -35.57 -27.90
N ALA A 27 19.37 -36.44 -27.94
CA ALA A 27 20.72 -36.13 -27.45
C ALA A 27 21.38 -34.92 -28.16
N SER A 28 20.88 -34.49 -29.33
CA SER A 28 21.36 -33.32 -30.05
C SER A 28 20.59 -32.04 -29.73
N GLY A 29 19.67 -32.09 -28.76
CA GLY A 29 18.83 -30.94 -28.40
C GLY A 29 17.67 -30.72 -29.38
N GLN A 30 17.38 -31.67 -30.27
CA GLN A 30 16.40 -31.52 -31.33
C GLN A 30 15.13 -32.32 -31.05
N MET A 31 14.02 -31.78 -31.54
CA MET A 31 12.75 -32.49 -31.62
C MET A 31 12.61 -33.09 -33.02
N ARG A 32 11.90 -34.22 -33.13
CA ARG A 32 11.76 -34.93 -34.40
C ARG A 32 10.33 -34.87 -34.90
N PHE A 33 10.18 -34.46 -36.16
CA PHE A 33 8.91 -34.47 -36.86
C PHE A 33 9.05 -35.24 -38.17
N ALA A 34 8.04 -36.06 -38.47
CA ALA A 34 7.88 -36.71 -39.76
C ALA A 34 6.59 -36.21 -40.40
N VAL A 35 6.68 -35.76 -41.66
CA VAL A 35 5.54 -35.26 -42.44
C VAL A 35 5.39 -36.14 -43.67
N PHE A 36 4.33 -36.94 -43.70
CA PHE A 36 3.98 -37.79 -44.83
C PHE A 36 2.89 -37.09 -45.65
N VAL A 37 3.30 -36.53 -46.78
CA VAL A 37 2.44 -35.71 -47.64
C VAL A 37 1.64 -36.60 -48.60
N ARG A 38 0.32 -36.40 -48.69
CA ARG A 38 -0.53 -37.10 -49.66
C ARG A 38 -0.13 -36.70 -51.09
N LYS A 39 -0.04 -37.68 -52.00
CA LYS A 39 0.17 -37.43 -53.44
C LYS A 39 -0.85 -36.42 -53.97
N GLY A 40 -0.39 -35.44 -54.74
CA GLY A 40 -1.22 -34.34 -55.26
C GLY A 40 -1.27 -33.09 -54.36
N THR A 41 -0.71 -33.13 -53.15
CA THR A 41 -0.60 -31.94 -52.29
C THR A 41 0.43 -30.96 -52.86
N GLY A 42 -0.01 -29.74 -53.17
CA GLY A 42 0.86 -28.71 -53.77
C GLY A 42 1.97 -28.20 -52.84
N LYS A 43 3.13 -27.84 -53.41
CA LYS A 43 4.32 -27.37 -52.69
C LYS A 43 4.05 -26.22 -51.70
N ARG A 44 3.21 -25.24 -52.07
CA ARG A 44 2.82 -24.13 -51.18
C ARG A 44 2.08 -24.61 -49.92
N ARG A 45 1.25 -25.65 -50.05
CA ARG A 45 0.53 -26.24 -48.91
C ARG A 45 1.50 -26.99 -47.99
N VAL A 46 2.44 -27.74 -48.56
CA VAL A 46 3.52 -28.40 -47.80
C VAL A 46 4.35 -27.38 -47.03
N GLY A 47 4.77 -26.28 -47.67
CA GLY A 47 5.52 -25.21 -47.01
C GLY A 47 4.79 -24.63 -45.80
N ARG A 48 3.48 -24.36 -45.92
CA ARG A 48 2.66 -23.89 -44.78
C ARG A 48 2.52 -24.93 -43.67
N ILE A 49 2.43 -26.22 -44.00
CA ILE A 49 2.41 -27.29 -43.00
C ILE A 49 3.70 -27.27 -42.19
N VAL A 50 4.85 -27.31 -42.87
CA VAL A 50 6.17 -27.32 -42.21
C VAL A 50 6.36 -26.06 -41.38
N GLN A 51 6.04 -24.88 -41.93
CA GLN A 51 6.14 -23.62 -41.21
C GLN A 51 5.29 -23.63 -39.93
N ARG A 52 4.05 -24.12 -39.96
CA ARG A 52 3.20 -24.21 -38.77
C ARG A 52 3.76 -25.13 -37.71
N LEU A 53 4.34 -26.27 -38.11
CA LEU A 53 4.99 -27.19 -37.17
C LEU A 53 6.20 -26.53 -36.51
N CYS A 54 7.02 -25.80 -37.28
CA CYS A 54 8.12 -25.02 -36.73
C CYS A 54 7.63 -23.93 -35.76
N GLU A 55 6.57 -23.20 -36.12
CA GLU A 55 5.98 -22.15 -35.26
C GLU A 55 5.45 -22.76 -33.95
N ILE A 56 4.74 -23.88 -34.00
CA ILE A 56 4.27 -24.60 -32.80
C ILE A 56 5.46 -24.89 -31.87
N GLU A 57 6.54 -25.45 -32.40
CA GLU A 57 7.70 -25.79 -31.58
C GLU A 57 8.44 -24.60 -31.01
N VAL A 58 8.69 -23.58 -31.83
CA VAL A 58 9.38 -22.36 -31.41
C VAL A 58 8.58 -21.67 -30.30
N TYR A 59 7.28 -21.48 -30.49
CA TYR A 59 6.45 -20.80 -29.49
C TYR A 59 6.17 -21.65 -28.25
N ARG A 60 6.07 -22.98 -28.38
CA ARG A 60 6.01 -23.90 -27.24
C ARG A 60 7.28 -23.82 -26.40
N ALA A 61 8.46 -23.86 -27.01
CA ALA A 61 9.73 -23.75 -26.30
C ALA A 61 9.87 -22.36 -25.63
N MET A 62 9.52 -21.29 -26.34
CA MET A 62 9.62 -19.91 -25.84
C MET A 62 8.67 -19.63 -24.67
N SER A 63 7.44 -20.15 -24.73
CA SER A 63 6.47 -20.04 -23.62
C SER A 63 6.92 -20.82 -22.38
N MET A 64 7.54 -21.99 -22.55
CA MET A 64 8.03 -22.80 -21.43
C MET A 64 9.11 -22.11 -20.58
N LEU A 65 9.79 -21.07 -21.10
CA LEU A 65 10.73 -20.26 -20.32
C LEU A 65 10.05 -19.51 -19.15
N GLY A 66 8.73 -19.26 -19.23
CA GLY A 66 7.96 -18.69 -18.12
C GLY A 66 7.84 -19.64 -16.93
N LEU A 67 7.79 -20.96 -17.16
CA LEU A 67 7.56 -21.95 -16.11
C LEU A 67 8.69 -21.97 -15.07
N LEU A 68 9.95 -21.94 -15.53
CA LEU A 68 11.10 -21.92 -14.63
C LEU A 68 11.09 -20.69 -13.73
N ARG A 69 10.72 -19.53 -14.28
CA ARG A 69 10.56 -18.29 -13.52
C ARG A 69 9.42 -18.37 -12.52
N ALA A 70 8.27 -18.89 -12.92
CA ALA A 70 7.10 -19.04 -12.05
C ALA A 70 7.38 -19.97 -10.86
N ARG A 71 8.12 -21.08 -11.09
CA ARG A 71 8.53 -22.00 -10.02
C ARG A 71 9.49 -21.36 -9.03
N GLY A 72 10.47 -20.58 -9.50
CA GLY A 72 11.40 -19.86 -8.63
C GLY A 72 10.68 -18.80 -7.79
N LEU A 73 9.76 -18.05 -8.39
CA LEU A 73 9.00 -17.00 -7.72
C LEU A 73 8.03 -17.53 -6.65
N GLY A 74 7.50 -18.74 -6.82
CA GLY A 74 6.48 -19.30 -5.93
C GLY A 74 6.89 -19.35 -4.45
N GLN A 75 8.16 -19.65 -4.15
CA GLN A 75 8.66 -19.68 -2.77
C GLN A 75 8.71 -18.29 -2.15
N THR A 76 9.21 -17.30 -2.90
CA THR A 76 9.24 -15.89 -2.47
C THR A 76 7.84 -15.36 -2.20
N LEU A 77 6.87 -15.65 -3.08
CA LEU A 77 5.48 -15.23 -2.85
C LEU A 77 4.86 -15.87 -1.61
N ASN A 78 5.18 -17.13 -1.29
CA ASN A 78 4.72 -17.76 -0.06
C ASN A 78 5.25 -17.04 1.19
N ALA A 79 6.54 -16.68 1.19
CA ALA A 79 7.15 -15.96 2.30
C ALA A 79 6.52 -14.57 2.49
N LEU A 80 6.37 -13.80 1.41
CA LEU A 80 5.77 -12.47 1.45
C LEU A 80 4.29 -12.48 1.85
N ASP A 81 3.52 -13.46 1.38
CA ASP A 81 2.11 -13.63 1.76
C ASP A 81 1.94 -13.96 3.25
N SER A 82 2.82 -14.81 3.80
CA SER A 82 2.85 -15.09 5.24
C SER A 82 3.17 -13.83 6.04
N GLN A 83 4.27 -13.13 5.69
CA GLN A 83 4.66 -11.90 6.38
C GLN A 83 3.58 -10.81 6.32
N LEU A 84 2.94 -10.65 5.16
CA LEU A 84 1.83 -9.71 5.00
C LEU A 84 0.65 -10.09 5.89
N SER A 85 0.30 -11.37 5.93
CA SER A 85 -0.84 -11.87 6.73
C SER A 85 -0.57 -11.73 8.23
N ASP A 86 0.65 -12.00 8.68
CA ASP A 86 1.08 -11.83 10.07
C ASP A 86 1.05 -10.36 10.48
N LEU A 87 1.58 -9.45 9.64
CA LEU A 87 1.53 -8.01 9.89
C LEU A 87 0.10 -7.51 10.01
N VAL A 88 -0.76 -7.83 9.03
CA VAL A 88 -2.16 -7.38 9.01
C VAL A 88 -2.93 -7.94 10.20
N SER A 89 -2.70 -9.18 10.61
CA SER A 89 -3.34 -9.78 11.78
C SER A 89 -2.86 -9.13 13.08
N GLY A 90 -1.56 -8.80 13.16
CA GLY A 90 -0.95 -8.10 14.29
C GLY A 90 -1.45 -6.67 14.49
N LEU A 91 -1.98 -6.00 13.45
CA LEU A 91 -2.54 -4.65 13.56
C LEU A 91 -3.77 -4.54 14.48
N ASN A 92 -4.46 -5.65 14.73
CA ASN A 92 -5.58 -5.70 15.67
C ASN A 92 -5.12 -5.82 17.14
N GLY A 93 -3.83 -6.11 17.37
CA GLY A 93 -3.25 -6.21 18.71
C GLY A 93 -2.75 -4.86 19.24
N ALA A 94 -2.81 -4.67 20.56
CA ALA A 94 -2.43 -3.43 21.24
C ALA A 94 -0.90 -3.19 21.37
N HIS A 95 -0.06 -4.06 20.81
CA HIS A 95 1.36 -4.16 21.20
C HIS A 95 2.39 -3.74 20.13
N THR A 96 1.99 -3.46 18.89
CA THR A 96 2.93 -3.04 17.84
C THR A 96 2.74 -1.55 17.52
N SER A 97 3.84 -0.78 17.50
CA SER A 97 3.81 0.60 17.01
C SER A 97 3.31 0.62 15.56
N SER A 98 2.20 1.33 15.31
CA SER A 98 1.59 1.45 13.98
C SER A 98 2.58 1.96 12.93
N GLU A 99 3.58 2.76 13.32
CA GLU A 99 4.65 3.24 12.42
C GLU A 99 5.61 2.13 12.00
N VAL A 100 5.99 1.23 12.92
CA VAL A 100 6.86 0.10 12.62
C VAL A 100 6.16 -0.86 11.66
N ALA A 101 4.90 -1.17 11.95
CA ALA A 101 4.08 -2.00 11.07
C ALA A 101 3.91 -1.37 9.68
N LEU A 102 3.73 -0.05 9.60
CA LEU A 102 3.62 0.67 8.33
C LEU A 102 4.91 0.57 7.50
N ASN A 103 6.08 0.75 8.12
CA ASN A 103 7.36 0.62 7.43
C ASN A 103 7.59 -0.80 6.91
N SER A 104 7.31 -1.83 7.71
CA SER A 104 7.42 -3.22 7.27
C SER A 104 6.49 -3.53 6.10
N LEU A 105 5.27 -3.00 6.14
CA LEU A 105 4.27 -3.23 5.10
C LEU A 105 4.63 -2.49 3.79
N LEU A 106 5.16 -1.27 3.88
CA LEU A 106 5.71 -0.54 2.73
C LEU A 106 6.90 -1.27 2.10
N ALA A 107 7.76 -1.91 2.90
CA ALA A 107 8.87 -2.71 2.38
C ALA A 107 8.37 -3.93 1.59
N ILE A 108 7.38 -4.66 2.12
CA ILE A 108 6.76 -5.80 1.40
C ILE A 108 6.09 -5.32 0.11
N ALA A 109 5.37 -4.20 0.15
CA ALA A 109 4.72 -3.64 -1.04
C ALA A 109 5.76 -3.26 -2.11
N ALA A 110 6.87 -2.65 -1.73
CA ALA A 110 7.96 -2.29 -2.64
C ALA A 110 8.63 -3.53 -3.25
N GLU A 111 8.84 -4.59 -2.46
CA GLU A 111 9.39 -5.86 -2.97
C GLU A 111 8.45 -6.53 -3.97
N LEU A 112 7.14 -6.61 -3.66
CA LEU A 112 6.13 -7.15 -4.57
C LEU A 112 6.06 -6.36 -5.88
N GLU A 113 6.16 -5.02 -5.82
CA GLU A 113 6.18 -4.18 -7.01
C GLU A 113 7.45 -4.40 -7.85
N SER A 114 8.61 -4.53 -7.20
CA SER A 114 9.86 -4.87 -7.88
C SER A 114 9.77 -6.22 -8.62
N LEU A 115 9.20 -7.23 -7.97
CA LEU A 115 8.94 -8.54 -8.59
C LEU A 115 7.95 -8.38 -9.76
N SER A 116 6.88 -7.61 -9.61
CA SER A 116 5.92 -7.34 -10.68
C SER A 116 6.60 -6.78 -11.93
N LEU A 117 7.46 -5.78 -11.77
CA LEU A 117 8.23 -5.19 -12.86
C LEU A 117 9.20 -6.20 -13.50
N GLN A 118 9.87 -7.03 -12.69
CA GLN A 118 10.84 -8.01 -13.18
C GLN A 118 10.22 -9.15 -14.00
N TYR A 119 9.02 -9.62 -13.62
CA TYR A 119 8.41 -10.82 -14.19
C TYR A 119 7.30 -10.54 -15.21
N SER A 120 6.64 -9.39 -15.16
CA SER A 120 5.48 -9.02 -16.00
C SER A 120 5.71 -9.28 -17.49
N TYR A 121 6.82 -8.79 -18.06
CA TYR A 121 7.13 -8.98 -19.48
C TYR A 121 7.21 -10.46 -19.87
N ARG A 122 7.87 -11.29 -19.04
CA ARG A 122 8.03 -12.72 -19.34
C ARG A 122 6.70 -13.47 -19.23
N PHE A 123 5.88 -13.18 -18.23
CA PHE A 123 4.58 -13.84 -18.07
C PHE A 123 3.59 -13.42 -19.16
N ALA A 124 3.60 -12.14 -19.56
CA ALA A 124 2.83 -11.66 -20.70
C ALA A 124 3.28 -12.33 -22.01
N ALA A 125 4.59 -12.41 -22.27
CA ALA A 125 5.12 -13.10 -23.44
C ALA A 125 4.76 -14.59 -23.46
N THR A 126 4.83 -15.26 -22.29
CA THR A 126 4.43 -16.67 -22.15
C THR A 126 2.98 -16.88 -22.56
N SER A 127 2.07 -16.03 -22.09
CA SER A 127 0.65 -16.09 -22.43
C SER A 127 0.38 -15.81 -23.91
N ALA A 128 1.11 -14.86 -24.51
CA ALA A 128 1.00 -14.57 -25.93
C ALA A 128 1.49 -15.76 -26.80
N TYR A 129 2.60 -16.38 -26.42
CA TYR A 129 3.13 -17.53 -27.13
C TYR A 129 2.25 -18.77 -27.00
N GLU A 130 1.66 -19.02 -25.83
CA GLU A 130 0.63 -20.05 -25.64
C GLU A 130 -0.57 -19.86 -26.58
N ALA A 131 -1.07 -18.63 -26.70
CA ALA A 131 -2.16 -18.33 -27.62
C ALA A 131 -1.78 -18.64 -29.07
N ILE A 132 -0.55 -18.33 -29.49
CA ILE A 132 -0.06 -18.67 -30.84
C ILE A 132 0.00 -20.19 -31.04
N VAL A 133 0.56 -20.93 -30.07
CA VAL A 133 0.63 -22.41 -30.16
C VAL A 133 -0.77 -23.00 -30.36
N ASN A 134 -1.73 -22.60 -29.54
CA ASN A 134 -3.10 -23.10 -29.62
C ASN A 134 -3.76 -22.74 -30.95
N GLN A 135 -3.59 -21.51 -31.43
CA GLN A 135 -4.10 -21.08 -32.73
C GLN A 135 -3.47 -21.90 -33.88
N ARG A 136 -2.18 -22.20 -33.81
CA ARG A 136 -1.51 -22.98 -34.87
C ARG A 136 -1.98 -24.43 -34.90
N ILE A 137 -2.16 -25.04 -33.74
CA ILE A 137 -2.71 -26.39 -33.62
C ILE A 137 -4.15 -26.44 -34.15
N GLU A 138 -4.99 -25.48 -33.81
CA GLU A 138 -6.37 -25.42 -34.28
C GLU A 138 -6.46 -25.39 -35.81
N ILE A 139 -5.65 -24.56 -36.47
CA ILE A 139 -5.66 -24.41 -37.92
C ILE A 139 -5.02 -25.62 -38.64
N LEU A 140 -4.35 -26.55 -37.93
CA LEU A 140 -3.98 -27.84 -38.51
C LEU A 140 -5.20 -28.70 -38.84
N ARG A 141 -6.36 -28.45 -38.21
CA ARG A 141 -7.60 -29.23 -38.40
C ARG A 141 -7.32 -30.73 -38.22
N GLU A 142 -6.80 -31.06 -37.05
CA GLU A 142 -6.30 -32.39 -36.73
C GLU A 142 -7.44 -33.40 -36.64
N THR A 143 -7.22 -34.57 -37.22
CA THR A 143 -8.09 -35.73 -37.12
C THR A 143 -7.27 -36.92 -36.63
N ARG A 144 -7.87 -37.71 -35.74
CA ARG A 144 -7.20 -38.87 -35.14
C ARG A 144 -6.89 -39.92 -36.20
N ILE A 145 -5.74 -40.56 -36.07
CA ILE A 145 -5.32 -41.70 -36.89
C ILE A 145 -5.10 -42.90 -35.98
N TYR A 146 -5.76 -44.03 -36.26
CA TYR A 146 -5.52 -45.31 -35.57
C TYR A 146 -5.49 -45.21 -34.03
N GLY A 147 -6.35 -44.35 -33.45
CA GLY A 147 -6.40 -44.13 -32.00
C GLY A 147 -5.19 -43.42 -31.39
N ARG A 148 -4.29 -42.85 -32.21
CA ARG A 148 -3.14 -42.06 -31.75
C ARG A 148 -3.58 -40.68 -31.25
N GLN A 149 -2.83 -40.20 -30.26
CA GLN A 149 -3.03 -38.88 -29.67
C GLN A 149 -2.70 -37.78 -30.69
N THR A 150 -3.53 -36.74 -30.76
CA THR A 150 -3.28 -35.55 -31.59
C THR A 150 -2.30 -34.59 -30.92
N PHE A 151 -1.82 -33.57 -31.64
CA PHE A 151 -0.94 -32.56 -31.04
C PHE A 151 -1.70 -31.72 -30.02
N GLY A 152 -2.96 -31.36 -30.30
CA GLY A 152 -3.80 -30.66 -29.33
C GLY A 152 -4.01 -31.44 -28.04
N GLU A 153 -4.29 -32.74 -28.12
CA GLU A 153 -4.42 -33.59 -26.94
C GLU A 153 -3.11 -33.74 -26.17
N PHE A 154 -1.98 -33.78 -26.88
CA PHE A 154 -0.66 -33.78 -26.27
C PHE A 154 -0.41 -32.49 -25.48
N MET A 155 -0.66 -31.33 -26.11
CA MET A 155 -0.50 -30.03 -25.45
C MET A 155 -1.39 -29.91 -24.22
N MET A 156 -2.67 -30.27 -24.33
CA MET A 156 -3.62 -30.21 -23.23
C MET A 156 -3.14 -30.94 -21.98
N ARG A 157 -2.46 -32.08 -22.16
CA ARG A 157 -1.98 -32.92 -21.05
C ARG A 157 -0.59 -32.52 -20.54
N ARG A 158 0.33 -32.14 -21.42
CA ARG A 158 1.76 -31.99 -21.08
C ARG A 158 2.30 -30.56 -21.16
N TYR A 159 1.59 -29.66 -21.82
CA TYR A 159 1.98 -28.26 -22.00
C TYR A 159 1.07 -27.31 -21.20
N ASP A 160 -0.25 -27.43 -21.33
CA ASP A 160 -1.20 -26.52 -20.67
C ASP A 160 -1.03 -26.43 -19.14
N PRO A 161 -0.73 -27.51 -18.39
CA PRO A 161 -0.48 -27.40 -16.95
C PRO A 161 0.67 -26.44 -16.60
N ALA A 162 1.71 -26.37 -17.45
CA ALA A 162 2.79 -25.42 -17.27
C ALA A 162 2.32 -23.98 -17.47
N MET A 163 1.51 -23.73 -18.50
CA MET A 163 0.98 -22.40 -18.78
C MET A 163 0.02 -21.92 -17.67
N ARG A 164 -0.83 -22.83 -17.16
CA ARG A 164 -1.69 -22.55 -15.99
C ARG A 164 -0.88 -22.20 -14.75
N THR A 165 0.26 -22.87 -14.52
CA THR A 165 1.17 -22.54 -13.42
C THR A 165 1.70 -21.11 -13.55
N VAL A 166 2.13 -20.72 -14.75
CA VAL A 166 2.63 -19.36 -15.00
C VAL A 166 1.53 -18.31 -14.77
N LYS A 167 0.33 -18.53 -15.32
CA LYS A 167 -0.82 -17.62 -15.13
C LYS A 167 -1.21 -17.48 -13.66
N ALA A 168 -1.33 -18.60 -12.95
CA ALA A 168 -1.68 -18.59 -11.53
C ALA A 168 -0.64 -17.85 -10.68
N THR A 169 0.64 -18.01 -10.98
CA THR A 169 1.71 -17.26 -10.29
C THR A 169 1.65 -15.75 -10.60
N ASP A 170 1.41 -15.37 -11.85
CA ASP A 170 1.24 -13.95 -12.25
C ASP A 170 0.04 -13.29 -11.55
N GLU A 171 -1.11 -13.96 -11.57
CA GLU A 171 -2.33 -13.51 -10.88
C GLU A 171 -2.11 -13.40 -9.37
N ARG A 172 -1.41 -14.37 -8.77
CA ARG A 172 -1.07 -14.35 -7.35
C ARG A 172 -0.17 -13.17 -6.99
N LEU A 173 0.88 -12.91 -7.78
CA LEU A 173 1.76 -11.76 -7.58
C LEU A 173 0.98 -10.45 -7.60
N LYS A 174 0.14 -10.25 -8.62
CA LYS A 174 -0.73 -9.06 -8.74
C LYS A 174 -1.71 -8.93 -7.58
N SER A 175 -2.29 -10.04 -7.13
CA SER A 175 -3.20 -10.06 -5.99
C SER A 175 -2.50 -9.66 -4.69
N LEU A 176 -1.29 -10.18 -4.45
CA LEU A 176 -0.48 -9.85 -3.27
C LEU A 176 -0.05 -8.39 -3.27
N ALA A 177 0.45 -7.87 -4.40
CA ALA A 177 0.83 -6.46 -4.53
C ALA A 177 -0.34 -5.54 -4.19
N ASN A 178 -1.52 -5.82 -4.76
CA ASN A 178 -2.74 -5.06 -4.47
C ASN A 178 -3.19 -5.17 -3.01
N ARG A 179 -3.10 -6.37 -2.39
CA ARG A 179 -3.42 -6.56 -0.96
C ARG A 179 -2.46 -5.76 -0.07
N ALA A 180 -1.16 -5.80 -0.34
CA ALA A 180 -0.16 -5.04 0.39
C ALA A 180 -0.40 -3.54 0.26
N GLN A 181 -0.61 -3.02 -0.95
CA GLN A 181 -0.87 -1.60 -1.15
C GLN A 181 -2.12 -1.10 -0.39
N ARG A 182 -3.23 -1.85 -0.45
CA ARG A 182 -4.45 -1.51 0.31
C ARG A 182 -4.23 -1.54 1.81
N ALA A 183 -3.51 -2.53 2.33
CA ALA A 183 -3.22 -2.61 3.75
C ALA A 183 -2.30 -1.45 4.21
N ALA A 184 -1.36 -1.02 3.36
CA ALA A 184 -0.50 0.14 3.61
C ALA A 184 -1.33 1.42 3.74
N GLU A 185 -2.26 1.62 2.81
CA GLU A 185 -3.13 2.79 2.76
C GLU A 185 -4.04 2.88 3.99
N LEU A 186 -4.70 1.77 4.36
CA LEU A 186 -5.53 1.71 5.56
C LEU A 186 -4.73 1.99 6.84
N LEU A 187 -3.53 1.42 6.96
CA LEU A 187 -2.68 1.63 8.12
C LEU A 187 -2.18 3.07 8.20
N ARG A 188 -1.83 3.67 7.07
CA ARG A 188 -1.48 5.09 7.00
C ARG A 188 -2.62 5.98 7.48
N THR A 189 -3.85 5.73 7.01
CA THR A 189 -5.04 6.45 7.48
C THR A 189 -5.22 6.30 8.99
N ARG A 190 -5.06 5.09 9.54
CA ARG A 190 -5.16 4.86 10.99
C ARG A 190 -4.10 5.65 11.78
N VAL A 191 -2.84 5.63 11.34
CA VAL A 191 -1.75 6.41 11.96
C VAL A 191 -2.06 7.90 11.95
N ASP A 192 -2.58 8.42 10.84
CA ASP A 192 -2.92 9.84 10.70
C ASP A 192 -4.08 10.23 11.64
N VAL A 193 -5.09 9.36 11.80
CA VAL A 193 -6.19 9.55 12.76
C VAL A 193 -5.68 9.50 14.21
N ASP A 194 -4.82 8.53 14.55
CA ASP A 194 -4.26 8.41 15.91
C ASP A 194 -3.43 9.65 16.29
N ARG A 195 -2.62 10.16 15.35
CA ARG A 195 -1.87 11.42 15.52
C ARG A 195 -2.79 12.62 15.68
N SER A 196 -3.86 12.69 14.88
CA SER A 196 -4.85 13.77 14.99
C SER A 196 -5.54 13.78 16.36
N ALA A 197 -5.95 12.61 16.86
CA ALA A 197 -6.54 12.47 18.18
C ALA A 197 -5.55 12.84 19.31
N GLN A 198 -4.28 12.48 19.17
CA GLN A 198 -3.23 12.88 20.12
C GLN A 198 -3.02 14.40 20.13
N ASN A 199 -2.97 15.03 18.95
CA ASN A 199 -2.85 16.48 18.82
C ASN A 199 -4.05 17.21 19.42
N GLN A 200 -5.28 16.71 19.22
CA GLN A 200 -6.47 17.27 19.83
C GLN A 200 -6.39 17.23 21.37
N LYS A 201 -6.02 16.09 21.95
CA LYS A 201 -5.83 15.97 23.42
C LYS A 201 -4.76 16.91 23.96
N LEU A 202 -3.67 17.11 23.21
CA LEU A 202 -2.64 18.08 23.57
C LEU A 202 -3.20 19.51 23.59
N LEU A 203 -3.95 19.92 22.56
CA LEU A 203 -4.58 21.23 22.49
C LEU A 203 -5.61 21.45 23.60
N GLU A 204 -6.42 20.43 23.92
CA GLU A 204 -7.35 20.48 25.06
C GLU A 204 -6.59 20.70 26.37
N SER A 205 -5.52 19.94 26.62
CA SER A 205 -4.70 20.12 27.83
C SER A 205 -4.01 21.49 27.89
N MET A 206 -3.68 22.09 26.75
CA MET A 206 -3.11 23.44 26.67
C MET A 206 -4.15 24.50 27.01
N ASN A 207 -5.38 24.35 26.50
CA ASN A 207 -6.50 25.25 26.83
C ASN A 207 -6.81 25.20 28.33
N ASP A 208 -6.87 24.01 28.93
CA ASP A 208 -7.10 23.86 30.37
C ASP A 208 -6.02 24.56 31.22
N ARG A 209 -4.75 24.43 30.80
CA ARG A 209 -3.62 25.10 31.46
C ARG A 209 -3.70 26.62 31.29
N ALA A 210 -4.06 27.10 30.11
CA ALA A 210 -4.23 28.53 29.83
C ALA A 210 -5.36 29.13 30.68
N ASP A 211 -6.50 28.43 30.79
CA ASP A 211 -7.62 28.84 31.63
C ASP A 211 -7.24 28.88 33.11
N LEU A 212 -6.46 27.91 33.59
CA LEU A 212 -5.94 27.92 34.95
C LEU A 212 -4.98 29.11 35.18
N GLN A 213 -4.09 29.40 34.24
CA GLN A 213 -3.20 30.57 34.30
C GLN A 213 -3.99 31.87 34.33
N LEU A 214 -5.04 32.01 33.51
CA LEU A 214 -5.93 33.18 33.52
C LEU A 214 -6.64 33.34 34.87
N ARG A 215 -7.09 32.25 35.50
CA ARG A 215 -7.68 32.30 36.84
C ARG A 215 -6.68 32.75 37.89
N LEU A 216 -5.47 32.17 37.89
CA LEU A 216 -4.40 32.57 38.81
C LEU A 216 -4.01 34.05 38.62
N GLN A 217 -3.88 34.50 37.37
CA GLN A 217 -3.60 35.90 37.07
C GLN A 217 -4.69 36.82 37.64
N ARG A 218 -5.98 36.49 37.42
CA ARG A 218 -7.10 37.26 38.00
C ARG A 218 -7.06 37.28 39.53
N THR A 219 -6.64 36.20 40.19
CA THR A 219 -6.50 36.18 41.66
C THR A 219 -5.38 37.09 42.15
N VAL A 220 -4.22 37.11 41.47
CA VAL A 220 -3.09 38.01 41.79
C VAL A 220 -3.46 39.46 41.53
N GLU A 221 -4.19 39.74 40.45
CA GLU A 221 -4.72 41.06 40.16
C GLU A 221 -5.74 41.53 41.22
N GLY A 222 -6.52 40.63 41.82
CA GLY A 222 -7.39 40.96 42.95
C GLY A 222 -6.59 41.40 44.19
N LEU A 223 -5.50 40.69 44.47
CA LEU A 223 -4.59 40.99 45.58
C LEU A 223 -3.83 42.32 45.35
N SER A 224 -3.51 42.67 44.10
CA SER A 224 -2.82 43.93 43.79
C SER A 224 -3.64 45.16 44.15
N VAL A 225 -4.98 45.08 44.11
CA VAL A 225 -5.85 46.16 44.59
C VAL A 225 -5.61 46.47 46.06
N VAL A 226 -5.41 45.44 46.90
CA VAL A 226 -5.11 45.61 48.33
C VAL A 226 -3.75 46.28 48.51
N ALA A 227 -2.71 45.79 47.81
CA ALA A 227 -1.36 46.34 47.90
C ALA A 227 -1.30 47.81 47.43
N ILE A 228 -1.87 48.11 46.25
CA ILE A 228 -1.91 49.47 45.69
C ILE A 228 -2.72 50.40 46.59
N SER A 229 -3.84 49.94 47.15
CA SER A 229 -4.64 50.75 48.06
C SER A 229 -3.88 51.08 49.35
N TYR A 230 -3.14 50.12 49.93
CA TYR A 230 -2.33 50.37 51.12
C TYR A 230 -1.26 51.46 50.87
N TYR A 231 -0.51 51.36 49.77
CA TYR A 231 0.49 52.38 49.42
C TYR A 231 -0.17 53.71 49.06
N GLY A 232 -1.30 53.68 48.34
CA GLY A 232 -2.05 54.88 47.96
C GLY A 232 -2.60 55.64 49.15
N VAL A 233 -3.16 54.96 50.15
CA VAL A 233 -3.66 55.57 51.38
C VAL A 233 -2.52 56.24 52.16
N ASN A 234 -1.38 55.56 52.29
CA ASN A 234 -0.21 56.13 52.96
C ASN A 234 0.28 57.39 52.24
N LEU A 235 0.43 57.34 50.91
CA LEU A 235 0.91 58.47 50.11
C LEU A 235 -0.07 59.67 50.15
N ALA A 236 -1.36 59.40 49.98
CA ALA A 236 -2.40 60.43 50.05
C ALA A 236 -2.49 61.05 51.45
N SER A 237 -2.32 60.25 52.51
CA SER A 237 -2.31 60.74 53.89
C SER A 237 -1.11 61.67 54.11
N TYR A 238 0.09 61.30 53.64
CA TYR A 238 1.27 62.17 53.72
C TYR A 238 1.08 63.50 52.97
N ALA A 239 0.45 63.46 51.81
CA ALA A 239 0.15 64.66 51.03
C ALA A 239 -0.95 65.54 51.67
N ALA A 240 -1.92 64.93 52.37
CA ALA A 240 -3.02 65.63 53.00
C ALA A 240 -2.65 66.26 54.36
N TYR A 241 -1.64 65.73 55.07
CA TYR A 241 -1.28 66.19 56.41
C TYR A 241 -1.05 67.71 56.54
N PRO A 242 -0.28 68.37 55.64
CA PRO A 242 -0.05 69.81 55.73
C PRO A 242 -1.34 70.64 55.64
N LEU A 243 -2.34 70.16 54.88
CA LEU A 243 -3.64 70.81 54.76
C LEU A 243 -4.51 70.59 56.01
N THR A 244 -4.46 69.39 56.58
CA THR A 244 -5.29 69.04 57.74
C THR A 244 -4.84 69.74 59.02
N GLU A 245 -3.54 70.01 59.17
CA GLU A 245 -2.99 70.80 60.28
C GLU A 245 -3.47 72.26 60.24
N VAL A 246 -3.62 72.83 59.04
CA VAL A 246 -4.15 74.20 58.85
C VAL A 246 -5.67 74.28 59.10
N LEU A 247 -6.41 73.19 58.83
CA LEU A 247 -7.87 73.11 58.98
C LEU A 247 -8.34 72.62 60.37
N GLY A 248 -7.41 72.29 61.28
CA GLY A 248 -7.74 71.83 62.64
C GLY A 248 -8.43 70.46 62.71
N ILE A 249 -8.36 69.65 61.65
CA ILE A 249 -9.00 68.34 61.58
C ILE A 249 -8.07 67.29 62.20
N SER A 250 -8.59 66.47 63.12
CA SER A 250 -7.79 65.41 63.73
C SER A 250 -7.32 64.39 62.69
N LYS A 251 -6.06 63.97 62.82
CA LYS A 251 -5.38 63.01 61.95
C LYS A 251 -6.17 61.71 61.75
N SER A 252 -6.86 61.25 62.79
CA SER A 252 -7.68 60.04 62.78
C SER A 252 -8.93 60.19 61.91
N ILE A 253 -9.63 61.32 61.99
CA ILE A 253 -10.83 61.57 61.17
C ILE A 253 -10.45 61.74 59.69
N ALA A 254 -9.37 62.48 59.41
CA ALA A 254 -8.90 62.69 58.04
C ALA A 254 -8.50 61.37 57.36
N THR A 255 -7.73 60.51 58.02
CA THR A 255 -7.32 59.20 57.48
C THR A 255 -8.50 58.23 57.37
N SER A 256 -9.47 58.27 58.30
CA SER A 256 -10.67 57.42 58.26
C SER A 256 -11.59 57.74 57.07
N VAL A 257 -11.69 59.01 56.67
CA VAL A 257 -12.47 59.42 55.47
C VAL A 257 -11.68 59.17 54.19
N LEU A 258 -10.37 59.40 54.21
CA LEU A 258 -9.51 59.25 53.04
C LEU A 258 -9.35 57.78 52.61
N THR A 259 -9.28 56.86 53.57
CA THR A 259 -9.11 55.42 53.32
C THR A 259 -10.16 54.83 52.36
N PRO A 260 -11.48 54.89 52.65
CA PRO A 260 -12.50 54.35 51.74
C PRO A 260 -12.54 55.08 50.40
N LEU A 261 -12.20 56.37 50.36
CA LEU A 261 -12.15 57.16 49.13
C LEU A 261 -11.02 56.66 48.20
N VAL A 262 -9.82 56.46 48.72
CA VAL A 262 -8.68 55.94 47.96
C VAL A 262 -8.92 54.49 47.53
N VAL A 263 -9.41 53.62 48.43
CA VAL A 263 -9.73 52.21 48.10
C VAL A 263 -10.79 52.15 47.00
N GLY A 264 -11.86 52.95 47.10
CA GLY A 264 -12.91 53.02 46.10
C GLY A 264 -12.40 53.52 44.75
N LEU A 265 -11.53 54.53 44.74
CA LEU A 265 -10.94 55.10 43.53
C LEU A 265 -10.01 54.08 42.84
N VAL A 266 -9.11 53.43 43.59
CA VAL A 266 -8.23 52.37 43.08
C VAL A 266 -9.05 51.22 42.52
N TRP A 267 -10.08 50.77 43.23
CA TRP A 267 -10.97 49.71 42.74
C TRP A 267 -11.69 50.09 41.45
N LEU A 268 -12.24 51.31 41.36
CA LEU A 268 -12.88 51.83 40.16
C LEU A 268 -11.89 51.96 38.99
N MET A 269 -10.67 52.45 39.24
CA MET A 269 -9.62 52.58 38.24
C MET A 269 -9.23 51.22 37.66
N VAL A 270 -8.92 50.25 38.53
CA VAL A 270 -8.56 48.89 38.12
C VAL A 270 -9.75 48.20 37.43
N ARG A 271 -10.99 48.42 37.90
CA ARG A 271 -12.20 47.92 37.22
C ARG A 271 -12.40 48.55 35.84
N ARG A 272 -12.08 49.83 35.66
CA ARG A 272 -12.24 50.55 34.40
C ARG A 272 -11.18 50.15 33.37
N ILE A 273 -9.93 49.95 33.79
CA ILE A 273 -8.86 49.41 32.94
C ILE A 273 -9.24 48.01 32.45
N ARG A 274 -9.74 47.15 33.35
CA ARG A 274 -10.23 45.81 33.00
C ARG A 274 -11.31 45.80 31.92
N ARG A 275 -12.30 46.71 31.99
CA ARG A 275 -13.36 46.82 30.96
C ARG A 275 -12.87 47.32 29.59
N LYS A 276 -11.65 47.83 29.49
CA LYS A 276 -11.07 48.32 28.23
C LYS A 276 -10.08 47.34 27.58
N MET A 277 -9.51 46.43 28.37
CA MET A 277 -8.51 45.46 27.91
C MET A 277 -9.07 44.05 27.66
N HIS A 278 -10.25 43.76 28.17
CA HIS A 278 -11.07 42.60 27.83
C HIS A 278 -12.29 43.06 27.03
#